data_AF-A0A2E5Q5W1-F1
#
_entry.id   AF-A0A2E5Q5W1-F1
#
_cell.length_a   1.000
_cell.length_b   1.000
_cell.length_c   1.000
_cell.angle_alpha   90.00
_cell.angle_beta   90.00
_cell.angle_gamma   90.00
#
_symmetry.space_group_name_H-M   'P 1'
#
loop_
_entity.id
_entity.type
_entity.pdbx_description
1 polymer ?
#
loop_
_entity_poly.entity_id
_entity_poly.type
_entity_poly.pdbx_seq_one_letter_code
_entity_poly.pdbx_strand_id
1 'polypeptide(L)' 'MELVKLTCTDNNKTLDATVMKKSERFLEVVVEGTNTKVVLKKESSNEKYYIGHMAGLEFISEG' A
#
# COMPACT_ATOMS: atom_id res chain seq x y z
N MET A 1 -7.98 -11.95 -7.91
CA MET A 1 -7.62 -10.63 -7.38
C MET A 1 -6.34 -10.81 -6.57
N GLU A 2 -5.37 -9.92 -6.72
CA GLU A 2 -4.07 -9.99 -6.02
C GLU A 2 -4.21 -9.31 -4.65
N LEU A 3 -3.74 -9.97 -3.60
CA LEU A 3 -3.72 -9.44 -2.24
C LEU A 3 -2.31 -9.04 -1.87
N VAL A 4 -2.18 -7.91 -1.19
CA VAL A 4 -0.92 -7.40 -0.67
C VAL A 4 -1.06 -7.05 0.80
N LYS A 5 0.08 -7.01 1.50
CA LYS A 5 0.16 -6.50 2.86
C LYS A 5 0.61 -5.06 2.85
N LEU A 6 -0.15 -4.21 3.53
CA LEU A 6 0.27 -2.87 3.93
C LEU A 6 0.83 -2.96 5.34
N THR A 7 2.05 -2.49 5.56
CA THR A 7 2.66 -2.41 6.89
C THR A 7 2.67 -0.95 7.33
N CYS A 8 2.04 -0.64 8.46
CA CYS A 8 2.10 0.69 9.06
C CYS A 8 3.48 0.90 9.70
N THR A 9 4.18 1.97 9.32
CA THR A 9 5.54 2.22 9.81
C THR A 9 5.56 2.75 11.25
N ASP A 10 4.46 3.35 11.71
CA ASP A 10 4.33 3.88 13.08
C ASP A 10 4.22 2.78 14.15
N ASN A 11 3.65 1.63 13.82
CA ASN A 11 3.32 0.60 14.81
C ASN A 11 3.56 -0.86 14.35
N ASN A 12 4.12 -1.07 13.16
CA ASN A 12 4.41 -2.38 12.57
C ASN A 12 3.20 -3.31 12.38
N LYS A 13 1.97 -2.82 12.52
CA LYS A 13 0.77 -3.61 12.22
C LYS A 13 0.59 -3.74 10.72
N THR A 14 0.00 -4.85 10.31
CA THR A 14 -0.29 -5.13 8.90
C THR A 14 -1.79 -5.13 8.62
N LEU A 15 -2.14 -4.73 7.41
CA LEU A 15 -3.47 -4.79 6.85
C LEU A 15 -3.40 -5.58 5.54
N ASP A 16 -4.36 -6.46 5.31
CA ASP A 16 -4.54 -7.08 4.00
C ASP A 16 -5.30 -6.11 3.09
N ALA A 17 -4.89 -6.01 1.83
CA ALA A 17 -5.52 -5.13 0.85
C ALA A 17 -5.55 -5.77 -0.53
N THR A 18 -6.64 -5.57 -1.26
CA THR A 18 -6.79 -6.02 -2.64
C THR A 18 -6.23 -4.98 -3.61
N VAL A 19 -5.37 -5.42 -4.53
CA VAL A 19 -4.82 -4.59 -5.60
C VAL A 19 -5.90 -4.26 -6.62
N MET A 20 -6.12 -2.97 -6.83
CA MET A 20 -7.02 -2.43 -7.86
C MET A 20 -6.24 -2.02 -9.11
N LYS A 21 -5.04 -1.46 -8.93
CA LYS A 21 -4.16 -1.04 -10.04
C LYS A 21 -2.71 -1.08 -9.59
N LYS A 22 -1.83 -1.63 -10.42
CA LYS A 22 -0.39 -1.76 -10.15
C LYS A 22 0.44 -1.33 -11.35
N SER A 23 1.51 -0.59 -11.10
CA SER A 23 2.57 -0.24 -12.04
C SER A 23 3.91 -0.18 -11.31
N GLU A 24 5.01 0.02 -12.04
CA GLU A 24 6.34 0.12 -11.43
C GLU A 24 6.48 1.23 -10.40
N ARG A 25 5.65 2.29 -10.47
CA ARG A 25 5.74 3.45 -9.55
C ARG A 25 4.48 3.72 -8.75
N PHE A 26 3.40 2.98 -8.99
CA PHE A 26 2.10 3.24 -8.39
C PHE A 26 1.38 1.96 -8.02
N LEU A 27 0.75 1.95 -6.85
CA LEU A 27 -0.03 0.84 -6.33
C LEU A 27 -1.31 1.40 -5.70
N GLU A 28 -2.47 1.14 -6.30
CA GLU A 28 -3.78 1.45 -5.72
C GLU A 28 -4.39 0.15 -5.17
N VAL A 29 -4.79 0.20 -3.91
CA VAL A 29 -5.36 -0.94 -3.18
C VAL A 29 -6.62 -0.53 -2.44
N VAL A 30 -7.46 -1.50 -2.09
CA VAL A 30 -8.58 -1.36 -1.16
C VAL A 30 -8.30 -2.21 0.07
N VAL A 31 -8.35 -1.62 1.26
CA VAL A 31 -8.11 -2.34 2.52
C VAL A 31 -9.26 -3.31 2.80
N GLU A 32 -8.93 -4.58 3.01
CA GLU A 32 -9.90 -5.65 3.25
C GLU A 32 -10.78 -5.35 4.48
N GLY A 33 -12.06 -5.71 4.39
CA GLY A 33 -13.04 -5.39 5.43
C GLY A 33 -13.46 -3.91 5.47
N THR A 34 -12.96 -3.08 4.55
CA THR A 34 -13.36 -1.68 4.39
C THR A 34 -13.55 -1.34 2.92
N ASN A 35 -14.11 -0.15 2.63
CA ASN A 35 -14.13 0.42 1.29
C ASN A 35 -13.02 1.48 1.10
N THR A 36 -11.99 1.45 1.95
CA THR A 36 -10.98 2.50 1.95
C THR A 36 -9.93 2.22 0.89
N LYS A 37 -9.79 3.17 -0.03
CA LYS A 37 -8.74 3.16 -1.04
C LYS A 37 -7.46 3.78 -0.50
N VAL A 38 -6.34 3.11 -0.74
CA VAL A 38 -5.00 3.61 -0.43
C VAL A 38 -4.19 3.63 -1.70
N VAL A 39 -3.50 4.74 -1.92
CA VAL A 39 -2.59 4.94 -3.05
C VAL A 39 -1.18 5.02 -2.51
N LEU A 40 -0.34 4.09 -2.95
CA LEU A 40 1.08 4.04 -2.63
C LEU A 40 1.90 4.34 -3.88
N LYS A 41 3.04 5.01 -3.69
CA LYS A 41 3.95 5.42 -4.75
C LYS A 41 5.38 5.02 -4.43
N LYS A 42 6.17 4.74 -5.47
CA LYS A 42 7.62 4.62 -5.35
C LYS A 42 8.29 5.91 -5.80
N GLU A 43 9.25 6.38 -5.01
CA GLU A 43 10.10 7.51 -5.38
C GLU A 43 10.88 7.21 -6.67
N SER A 44 11.32 5.97 -6.89
CA SER A 44 11.96 5.49 -8.11
C SER A 44 11.55 4.06 -8.44
N SER A 45 11.59 3.63 -9.71
CA SER A 45 11.24 2.25 -10.09
C SER A 45 12.13 1.18 -9.42
N ASN A 46 13.33 1.57 -8.98
CA ASN A 46 14.26 0.67 -8.27
C ASN A 46 13.98 0.54 -6.78
N GLU A 47 13.06 1.34 -6.22
CA GLU A 47 12.68 1.24 -4.82
C GLU A 47 11.97 -0.08 -4.54
N LYS A 48 12.30 -0.67 -3.39
CA LYS A 48 11.67 -1.92 -2.95
C LYS A 48 10.21 -1.69 -2.55
N TYR A 49 9.95 -0.60 -1.85
CA TYR A 49 8.65 -0.34 -1.21
C TYR A 49 7.87 0.76 -1.91
N TYR A 50 6.59 0.51 -2.16
CA TYR A 50 5.60 1.56 -2.35
C TYR A 50 5.27 2.20 -1.00
N ILE A 51 5.19 3.53 -0.95
CA ILE A 51 4.91 4.31 0.26
C ILE A 51 3.60 5.07 0.05
N GLY A 52 2.68 4.99 1.01
CA GLY A 52 1.42 5.71 0.99
C GLY A 52 1.05 6.25 2.36
N HIS A 53 0.17 7.23 2.39
CA HIS A 53 -0.32 7.84 3.62
C HIS A 53 -1.83 7.73 3.70
N MET A 54 -2.34 7.32 4.86
CA MET A 54 -3.78 7.24 5.13
C MET A 54 -4.03 7.62 6.59
N ALA A 55 -4.99 8.53 6.81
CA ALA A 55 -5.40 8.96 8.15
C ALA A 55 -4.23 9.46 9.04
N GLY A 56 -3.21 10.08 8.43
CA GLY A 56 -2.03 10.58 9.14
C GLY A 56 -0.97 9.52 9.47
N LEU A 57 -1.17 8.27 9.06
CA LEU A 57 -0.21 7.18 9.19
C LEU A 57 0.47 6.89 7.85
N GLU A 58 1.70 6.42 7.91
CA GLU A 58 2.45 5.94 6.74
C GLU A 58 2.38 4.42 6.63
N PHE A 59 2.23 3.95 5.39
CA PHE A 59 2.15 2.54 5.05
C PHE A 59 3.14 2.21 3.94
N ILE A 60 3.77 1.05 4.06
CA ILE A 60 4.66 0.49 3.04
C ILE A 60 4.14 -0.85 2.53
N SER A 61 4.43 -1.16 1.26
CA SER A 61 4.15 -2.46 0.66
C SER A 61 5.18 -2.78 -0.42
N GLU A 62 5.52 -4.05 -0.61
CA GLU A 62 6.40 -4.49 -1.69
C GLU A 62 5.65 -4.66 -3.03
N GLY A 63 4.31 -4.68 -2.96
CA GLY A 63 3.40 -4.72 -4.09
C GLY A 63 3.15 -6.10 -4.67
#